data_AF-A0A3B8K796-F1
#
_entry.id   AF-A0A3B8K796-F1
#
_cell.length_a   1.000
_cell.length_b   1.000
_cell.length_c   1.000
_cell.angle_alpha   90.00
_cell.angle_beta   90.00
_cell.angle_gamma   90.00
#
_symmetry.space_group_name_H-M   'P 1'
#
loop_
_entity.id
_entity.type
_entity.pdbx_description
1 polymer ?
#
loop_
_entity_poly.entity_id
_entity_poly.type
_entity_poly.pdbx_seq_one_letter_code
_entity_poly.pdbx_strand_id
1 'polypeptide(L)'
;PIGSAGGIRRIQDYGGFFDDTFVVVCGDAVIDLDLRAVLRQHWQSGAVASIVVREVARERVSSYGVVVCDDHGRIQSFQEKPQVDEALSQLVNTGIYVFEPEIIDLIPQDTEFDIGSELFPLILEKGLAFNAVRAPFNWIDIGHLSDYWQANQQMMRGKMRDVRMPGTEVRPRIWTGLNVNVDWDEIRAEGPIYVGSGSRIEPGCQIFGPTWIGQGCHLQSGAQISRSILFEYSRIGPTARVSDSLVFGRNCVDQSGESIPDTDGALDWVGDARELTGRTD
;
A
#
# COMPACT_ATOMS: atom_id res chain seq x y z
N PRO A 1 -3.37 -22.90 7.29
CA PRO A 1 -4.29 -22.07 6.46
C PRO A 1 -4.93 -22.99 5.41
N ILE A 2 -6.12 -22.70 4.89
CA ILE A 2 -6.77 -23.55 3.87
C ILE A 2 -6.57 -23.00 2.44
N GLY A 3 -5.52 -22.21 2.23
CA GLY A 3 -5.27 -21.53 0.96
C GLY A 3 -6.24 -20.37 0.68
N SER A 4 -5.90 -19.56 -0.33
CA SER A 4 -6.67 -18.37 -0.71
C SER A 4 -8.04 -18.73 -1.30
N ALA A 5 -8.11 -19.76 -2.16
CA ALA A 5 -9.36 -20.25 -2.74
C ALA A 5 -10.17 -21.05 -1.71
N GLY A 6 -9.53 -21.89 -0.89
CA GLY A 6 -10.24 -22.58 0.18
C GLY A 6 -10.88 -21.61 1.18
N GLY A 7 -10.26 -20.46 1.44
CA GLY A 7 -10.85 -19.36 2.20
C GLY A 7 -12.20 -18.89 1.63
N ILE A 8 -12.28 -18.71 0.31
CA ILE A 8 -13.52 -18.38 -0.41
C ILE A 8 -14.55 -19.51 -0.19
N ARG A 9 -14.15 -20.77 -0.38
CA ARG A 9 -15.07 -21.91 -0.18
C ARG A 9 -15.63 -21.98 1.24
N ARG A 10 -14.81 -21.74 2.25
CA ARG A 10 -15.26 -21.74 3.65
C ARG A 10 -16.24 -20.61 3.95
N ILE A 11 -16.06 -19.42 3.37
CA ILE A 11 -17.02 -18.32 3.48
C ILE A 11 -18.35 -18.72 2.81
N GLN A 12 -18.29 -19.37 1.64
CA GLN A 12 -19.49 -19.88 0.97
C GLN A 12 -20.22 -20.93 1.81
N ASP A 13 -19.51 -21.95 2.29
CA ASP A 13 -20.12 -23.05 3.05
C ASP A 13 -20.73 -22.55 4.37
N TYR A 14 -20.16 -21.50 4.97
CA TYR A 14 -20.68 -20.89 6.19
C TYR A 14 -21.93 -20.03 5.96
N GLY A 15 -21.95 -19.22 4.90
CA GLY A 15 -22.91 -18.12 4.77
C GLY A 15 -23.63 -17.98 3.43
N GLY A 16 -23.29 -18.78 2.42
CA GLY A 16 -23.88 -18.70 1.09
C GLY A 16 -23.63 -17.36 0.38
N PHE A 17 -22.47 -16.75 0.59
CA PHE A 17 -22.20 -15.34 0.27
C PHE A 17 -21.99 -15.02 -1.22
N PHE A 18 -21.56 -16.00 -2.02
CA PHE A 18 -21.16 -15.83 -3.42
C PHE A 18 -22.23 -16.42 -4.36
N ASP A 19 -23.41 -15.79 -4.38
CA ASP A 19 -24.56 -16.14 -5.21
C ASP A 19 -24.68 -15.31 -6.50
N ASP A 20 -23.83 -14.30 -6.66
CA ASP A 20 -23.70 -13.44 -7.86
C ASP A 20 -22.21 -13.13 -8.14
N THR A 21 -21.91 -12.47 -9.27
CA THR A 21 -20.56 -12.03 -9.65
C THR A 21 -19.90 -11.30 -8.47
N PHE A 22 -18.70 -11.73 -8.07
CA PHE A 22 -17.99 -11.16 -6.94
C PHE A 22 -16.54 -10.79 -7.28
N VAL A 23 -16.01 -9.82 -6.51
CA VAL A 23 -14.66 -9.32 -6.66
C VAL A 23 -13.81 -9.74 -5.48
N VAL A 24 -12.63 -10.29 -5.77
CA VAL A 24 -11.61 -10.60 -4.78
C VAL A 24 -10.47 -9.60 -4.98
N VAL A 25 -10.02 -8.97 -3.90
CA VAL A 25 -8.96 -7.95 -3.91
C VAL A 25 -7.94 -8.30 -2.85
N CYS A 26 -6.65 -8.25 -3.20
CA CYS A 26 -5.58 -8.42 -2.22
C CYS A 26 -5.58 -7.30 -1.18
N GLY A 27 -5.40 -7.65 0.09
CA GLY A 27 -5.53 -6.72 1.22
C GLY A 27 -4.28 -5.88 1.52
N ASP A 28 -3.18 -6.10 0.79
CA ASP A 28 -1.84 -5.52 1.02
C ASP A 28 -1.39 -4.56 -0.08
N ALA A 29 -2.26 -4.25 -1.05
CA ALA A 29 -1.97 -3.33 -2.14
C ALA A 29 -2.76 -2.02 -2.02
N VAL A 30 -2.12 -0.90 -2.38
CA VAL A 30 -2.81 0.38 -2.56
C VAL A 30 -3.16 0.56 -4.03
N ILE A 31 -4.46 0.70 -4.31
CA ILE A 31 -5.02 0.81 -5.65
C ILE A 31 -6.01 1.96 -5.79
N ASP A 32 -6.12 2.52 -7.00
CA ASP A 32 -7.17 3.50 -7.39
C ASP A 32 -7.97 3.04 -8.62
N LEU A 33 -8.16 1.72 -8.71
CA LEU A 33 -8.81 1.02 -9.81
C LEU A 33 -10.32 1.30 -9.87
N ASP A 34 -10.83 1.65 -11.06
CA ASP A 34 -12.28 1.69 -11.32
C ASP A 34 -12.84 0.27 -11.46
N LEU A 35 -13.29 -0.30 -10.34
CA LEU A 35 -13.89 -1.64 -10.31
C LEU A 35 -15.12 -1.77 -11.21
N ARG A 36 -15.86 -0.69 -11.47
CA ARG A 36 -17.01 -0.74 -12.41
C ARG A 36 -16.54 -0.96 -13.83
N ALA A 37 -15.40 -0.38 -14.22
CA ALA A 37 -14.82 -0.64 -15.54
C ALA A 37 -14.33 -2.09 -15.68
N VAL A 38 -13.76 -2.65 -14.61
CA VAL A 38 -13.34 -4.05 -14.56
C VAL A 38 -14.53 -4.99 -14.70
N LEU A 39 -15.60 -4.78 -13.92
CA LEU A 39 -16.83 -5.58 -14.00
C LEU A 39 -17.46 -5.55 -15.40
N ARG A 40 -17.52 -4.38 -16.04
CA ARG A 40 -18.03 -4.27 -17.43
C ARG A 40 -17.21 -5.12 -18.40
N GLN A 41 -15.88 -5.11 -18.30
CA GLN A 41 -15.02 -5.91 -19.17
C GLN A 41 -15.19 -7.41 -18.89
N HIS A 42 -15.32 -7.80 -17.62
CA HIS A 42 -15.60 -9.18 -17.22
C HIS A 42 -16.90 -9.70 -17.86
N TRP A 43 -18.02 -9.00 -17.65
CA TRP A 43 -19.31 -9.40 -18.21
C TRP A 43 -19.31 -9.44 -19.75
N GLN A 44 -18.62 -8.51 -20.40
CA GLN A 44 -18.46 -8.52 -21.87
C GLN A 44 -17.67 -9.72 -22.39
N SER A 45 -16.74 -10.25 -21.58
CA SER A 45 -15.93 -11.41 -21.96
C SER A 45 -16.69 -12.74 -21.84
N GLY A 46 -17.73 -12.79 -21.01
CA GLY A 46 -18.45 -14.03 -20.68
C GLY A 46 -17.58 -15.07 -19.96
N ALA A 47 -16.50 -14.62 -19.33
CA ALA A 47 -15.57 -15.49 -18.61
C ALA A 47 -16.10 -15.84 -17.22
N VAL A 48 -15.86 -17.08 -16.76
CA VAL A 48 -16.17 -17.48 -15.37
C VAL A 48 -15.22 -16.85 -14.35
N ALA A 49 -14.07 -16.38 -14.84
CA ALA A 49 -13.05 -15.72 -14.06
C ALA A 49 -12.36 -14.63 -14.89
N SER A 50 -11.91 -13.58 -14.22
CA SER A 50 -11.01 -12.60 -14.82
C SER A 50 -9.94 -12.14 -13.85
N ILE A 51 -8.72 -11.97 -14.35
CA ILE A 51 -7.59 -11.39 -13.62
C ILE A 51 -7.37 -9.96 -14.09
N VAL A 52 -7.33 -9.00 -13.18
CA VAL A 52 -6.79 -7.67 -13.52
C VAL A 52 -5.27 -7.78 -13.62
N VAL A 53 -4.72 -7.43 -14.78
CA VAL A 53 -3.28 -7.57 -15.04
C VAL A 53 -2.59 -6.22 -15.18
N ARG A 54 -1.30 -6.20 -14.86
CA ARG A 54 -0.42 -5.05 -15.02
C ARG A 54 0.79 -5.43 -15.85
N GLU A 55 1.25 -4.55 -16.73
CA GLU A 55 2.56 -4.72 -17.34
C GLU A 55 3.66 -4.15 -16.43
N VAL A 56 4.73 -4.92 -16.22
CA VAL A 56 5.89 -4.51 -15.43
C VAL A 56 7.19 -4.63 -16.24
N ALA A 57 8.22 -3.94 -15.80
CA ALA A 57 9.56 -4.08 -16.37
C ALA A 57 10.03 -5.54 -16.27
N ARG A 58 10.77 -6.02 -17.27
CA ARG A 58 11.14 -7.44 -17.41
C ARG A 58 11.90 -7.95 -16.19
N GLU A 59 12.71 -7.12 -15.56
CA GLU A 59 13.54 -7.46 -14.41
C GLU A 59 12.72 -7.69 -13.14
N ARG A 60 11.46 -7.26 -13.11
CA ARG A 60 10.55 -7.39 -11.95
C ARG A 60 9.59 -8.57 -12.06
N VAL A 61 9.52 -9.25 -13.22
CA VAL A 61 8.50 -10.30 -13.45
C VAL A 61 8.62 -11.48 -12.48
N SER A 62 9.83 -11.81 -12.02
CA SER A 62 10.09 -12.93 -11.13
C SER A 62 9.52 -12.76 -9.72
N SER A 63 9.09 -11.55 -9.35
CA SER A 63 8.41 -11.27 -8.09
C SER A 63 6.93 -11.63 -8.12
N TYR A 64 6.35 -11.93 -9.29
CA TYR A 64 4.90 -12.02 -9.49
C TYR A 64 4.47 -13.27 -10.27
N GLY A 65 3.18 -13.59 -10.19
CA GLY A 65 2.54 -14.54 -11.12
C GLY A 65 2.39 -13.90 -12.50
N VAL A 66 2.94 -14.53 -13.54
CA VAL A 66 2.91 -14.07 -14.93
C VAL A 66 1.70 -14.65 -15.66
N VAL A 67 0.97 -13.79 -16.35
CA VAL A 67 -0.22 -14.13 -17.14
C VAL A 67 0.12 -14.08 -18.63
N VAL A 68 -0.17 -15.15 -19.34
CA VAL A 68 -0.08 -15.19 -20.80
C VAL A 68 -1.50 -15.17 -21.36
N CYS A 69 -1.78 -14.22 -22.24
CA CYS A 69 -3.08 -14.10 -22.90
C CYS A 69 -2.91 -13.81 -24.40
N ASP A 70 -3.95 -14.11 -25.17
CA ASP A 70 -4.02 -13.72 -26.58
C ASP A 70 -4.35 -12.22 -26.76
N ASP A 71 -4.45 -11.78 -28.02
CA ASP A 71 -4.77 -10.40 -28.39
C ASP A 71 -6.19 -9.96 -27.95
N HIS A 72 -7.06 -10.92 -27.63
CA HIS A 72 -8.41 -10.67 -27.12
C HIS A 72 -8.49 -10.73 -25.60
N GLY A 73 -7.36 -10.96 -24.91
CA GLY A 73 -7.27 -11.05 -23.46
C GLY A 73 -7.56 -12.44 -22.90
N ARG A 74 -7.85 -13.46 -23.72
CA ARG A 74 -8.12 -14.81 -23.20
C ARG A 74 -6.85 -15.40 -22.63
N ILE A 75 -6.90 -15.80 -21.37
CA ILE A 75 -5.75 -16.37 -20.66
C ILE A 75 -5.47 -17.77 -21.20
N GLN A 76 -4.23 -18.01 -21.59
CA GLN A 76 -3.75 -19.29 -22.11
C GLN A 76 -2.95 -20.07 -21.08
N SER A 77 -2.20 -19.37 -20.22
CA SER A 77 -1.42 -19.97 -19.14
C SER A 77 -1.11 -18.96 -18.04
N PHE A 78 -0.76 -19.51 -16.88
CA PHE A 78 -0.32 -18.79 -15.69
C PHE A 78 1.00 -19.41 -15.21
N GLN A 79 2.02 -18.57 -14.93
CA GLN A 79 3.30 -19.00 -14.39
C GLN A 79 3.50 -18.35 -13.02
N GLU A 80 3.57 -19.15 -11.95
CA GLU A 80 3.81 -18.61 -10.60
C GLU A 80 5.31 -18.30 -10.43
N LYS A 81 5.66 -17.02 -10.26
CA LYS A 81 7.01 -16.51 -9.98
C LYS A 81 8.11 -17.17 -10.82
N PRO A 82 8.00 -17.14 -12.17
CA PRO A 82 9.01 -17.73 -13.05
C PRO A 82 10.34 -16.98 -12.95
N GLN A 83 11.44 -17.63 -13.33
CA GLN A 83 12.69 -16.90 -13.56
C GLN A 83 12.53 -15.89 -14.71
N VAL A 84 13.34 -14.83 -14.70
CA VAL A 84 13.21 -13.72 -15.66
C VAL A 84 13.39 -14.17 -17.11
N ASP A 85 14.23 -15.17 -17.35
CA ASP A 85 14.48 -15.76 -18.67
C ASP A 85 13.36 -16.73 -19.11
N GLU A 86 12.66 -17.35 -18.16
CA GLU A 86 11.56 -18.29 -18.41
C GLU A 86 10.18 -17.62 -18.54
N ALA A 87 10.06 -16.36 -18.12
CA ALA A 87 8.80 -15.62 -18.18
C ALA A 87 8.32 -15.43 -19.63
N LEU A 88 7.11 -15.89 -19.94
CA LEU A 88 6.55 -15.82 -21.30
C LEU A 88 5.87 -14.49 -21.62
N SER A 89 5.68 -13.64 -20.61
CA SER A 89 4.96 -12.38 -20.69
C SER A 89 5.50 -11.39 -19.65
N GLN A 90 5.16 -10.11 -19.81
CA GLN A 90 5.39 -9.05 -18.81
C GLN A 90 4.11 -8.65 -18.08
N LEU A 91 2.98 -9.31 -18.39
CA LEU A 91 1.74 -9.13 -17.66
C LEU A 91 1.79 -9.94 -16.38
N VAL A 92 1.56 -9.26 -15.27
CA VAL A 92 1.54 -9.86 -13.95
C VAL A 92 0.16 -9.79 -13.34
N ASN A 93 -0.14 -10.80 -12.54
CA ASN A 93 -1.29 -10.86 -11.68
C ASN A 93 -1.19 -9.78 -10.59
N THR A 94 -2.26 -9.01 -10.42
CA THR A 94 -2.33 -7.91 -9.44
C THR A 94 -2.99 -8.32 -8.11
N GLY A 95 -3.44 -9.57 -7.99
CA GLY A 95 -4.22 -10.04 -6.84
C GLY A 95 -5.67 -9.56 -6.85
N ILE A 96 -6.17 -9.09 -8.00
CA ILE A 96 -7.54 -8.60 -8.17
C ILE A 96 -8.24 -9.49 -9.19
N TYR A 97 -9.32 -10.11 -8.76
CA TYR A 97 -10.07 -11.09 -9.53
C TYR A 97 -11.55 -10.74 -9.56
N VAL A 98 -12.20 -11.08 -10.67
CA VAL A 98 -13.66 -11.14 -10.76
C VAL A 98 -14.04 -12.58 -11.06
N PHE A 99 -14.98 -13.12 -10.30
CA PHE A 99 -15.44 -14.49 -10.43
C PHE A 99 -16.95 -14.54 -10.55
N GLU A 100 -17.43 -15.48 -11.35
CA GLU A 100 -18.83 -15.90 -11.34
C GLU A 100 -19.03 -17.01 -10.30
N PRO A 101 -20.25 -17.18 -9.75
CA PRO A 101 -20.55 -18.14 -8.67
C PRO A 101 -20.13 -19.59 -8.97
N GLU A 102 -20.15 -20.01 -10.23
CA GLU A 102 -19.80 -21.38 -10.62
C GLU A 102 -18.34 -21.73 -10.30
N ILE A 103 -17.48 -20.74 -10.03
CA ILE A 103 -16.10 -20.99 -9.61
C ILE A 103 -16.01 -21.77 -8.30
N ILE A 104 -17.01 -21.60 -7.43
CA ILE A 104 -17.05 -22.23 -6.10
C ILE A 104 -17.06 -23.75 -6.22
N ASP A 105 -17.72 -24.30 -7.23
CA ASP A 105 -17.82 -25.74 -7.48
C ASP A 105 -16.48 -26.37 -7.88
N LEU A 106 -15.51 -25.55 -8.31
CA LEU A 106 -14.16 -25.99 -8.61
C LEU A 106 -13.28 -26.09 -7.37
N ILE A 107 -13.69 -25.48 -6.25
CA ILE A 107 -12.89 -25.40 -5.03
C ILE A 107 -13.32 -26.52 -4.07
N PRO A 108 -12.41 -27.46 -3.72
CA PRO A 108 -12.72 -28.54 -2.80
C PRO A 108 -13.02 -28.01 -1.39
N GLN A 109 -13.95 -28.67 -0.69
CA GLN A 109 -14.26 -28.37 0.70
C GLN A 109 -13.14 -28.86 1.63
N ASP A 110 -12.92 -28.12 2.72
CA ASP A 110 -11.99 -28.44 3.81
C ASP A 110 -10.57 -28.87 3.37
N THR A 111 -10.15 -28.39 2.20
CA THR A 111 -8.86 -28.70 1.58
C THR A 111 -8.08 -27.41 1.40
N GLU A 112 -6.76 -27.46 1.59
CA GLU A 112 -5.89 -26.35 1.23
C GLU A 112 -5.92 -26.18 -0.30
N PHE A 113 -6.39 -25.03 -0.76
CA PHE A 113 -6.52 -24.75 -2.19
C PHE A 113 -6.21 -23.28 -2.49
N ASP A 114 -5.28 -23.02 -3.40
CA ASP A 114 -4.84 -21.68 -3.79
C ASP A 114 -5.40 -21.22 -5.14
N ILE A 115 -5.68 -19.93 -5.24
CA ILE A 115 -6.20 -19.31 -6.45
C ILE A 115 -5.19 -19.43 -7.62
N GLY A 116 -3.94 -19.05 -7.38
CA GLY A 116 -2.91 -18.94 -8.41
C GLY A 116 -2.39 -20.31 -8.86
N SER A 117 -1.99 -21.14 -7.91
CA SER A 117 -1.32 -22.42 -8.23
C SER A 117 -2.26 -23.58 -8.53
N GLU A 118 -3.55 -23.50 -8.15
CA GLU A 118 -4.48 -24.63 -8.28
C GLU A 118 -5.76 -24.26 -9.03
N LEU A 119 -6.46 -23.20 -8.62
CA LEU A 119 -7.72 -22.81 -9.26
C LEU A 119 -7.52 -22.36 -10.72
N PHE A 120 -6.54 -21.49 -11.00
CA PHE A 120 -6.28 -21.02 -12.36
C PHE A 120 -5.91 -22.15 -13.34
N PRO A 121 -4.96 -23.05 -13.02
CA PRO A 121 -4.72 -24.23 -13.85
C PRO A 121 -5.98 -25.07 -14.08
N LEU A 122 -6.82 -25.26 -13.05
CA LEU A 122 -8.04 -26.07 -13.15
C LEU A 122 -9.10 -25.43 -14.07
N ILE A 123 -9.26 -24.11 -14.05
CA ILE A 123 -10.13 -23.38 -14.98
C ILE A 123 -9.68 -23.64 -16.42
N LEU A 124 -8.38 -23.53 -16.68
CA LEU A 124 -7.79 -23.75 -18.00
C LEU A 124 -7.91 -25.21 -18.45
N GLU A 125 -7.66 -26.18 -17.56
CA GLU A 125 -7.82 -27.61 -17.82
C GLU A 125 -9.26 -27.97 -18.22
N LYS A 126 -10.25 -27.35 -17.55
CA LYS A 126 -11.67 -27.53 -17.85
C LYS A 126 -12.14 -26.79 -19.11
N GLY A 127 -11.28 -25.99 -19.74
CA GLY A 127 -11.62 -25.19 -20.92
C GLY A 127 -12.66 -24.11 -20.65
N LEU A 128 -12.76 -23.65 -19.39
CA LEU A 128 -13.68 -22.58 -19.01
C LEU A 128 -13.12 -21.23 -19.46
N ALA A 129 -14.01 -20.30 -19.80
CA ALA A 129 -13.59 -18.98 -20.27
C ALA A 129 -12.89 -18.20 -19.15
N PHE A 130 -11.63 -17.81 -19.41
CA PHE A 130 -10.78 -17.10 -18.45
C PHE A 130 -10.12 -15.91 -19.13
N ASN A 131 -10.24 -14.70 -18.56
CA ASN A 131 -9.89 -13.47 -19.26
C ASN A 131 -8.98 -12.54 -18.44
N ALA A 132 -8.04 -11.89 -19.11
CA ALA A 132 -7.21 -10.84 -18.54
C ALA A 132 -7.89 -9.49 -18.78
N VAL A 133 -8.06 -8.71 -17.71
CA VAL A 133 -8.61 -7.36 -17.75
C VAL A 133 -7.47 -6.36 -17.61
N ARG A 134 -7.34 -5.46 -18.58
CA ARG A 134 -6.39 -4.37 -18.55
C ARG A 134 -7.13 -3.08 -18.23
N ALA A 135 -6.68 -2.39 -17.19
CA ALA A 135 -7.22 -1.10 -16.81
C ALA A 135 -6.09 -0.16 -16.38
N PRO A 136 -6.21 1.16 -16.61
CA PRO A 136 -5.28 2.14 -16.08
C PRO A 136 -5.61 2.46 -14.62
N PHE A 137 -4.65 2.20 -13.72
CA PHE A 137 -4.75 2.53 -12.29
C PHE A 137 -3.34 2.75 -11.70
N ASN A 138 -3.24 3.11 -10.43
CA ASN A 138 -2.05 2.98 -9.62
C ASN A 138 -2.13 1.65 -8.88
N TRP A 139 -1.04 0.91 -8.90
CA TRP A 139 -0.90 -0.34 -8.16
C TRP A 139 0.43 -0.29 -7.45
N ILE A 140 0.37 -0.20 -6.13
CA ILE A 140 1.54 -0.22 -5.26
C ILE A 140 1.37 -1.42 -4.34
N ASP A 141 2.08 -2.48 -4.68
CA ASP A 141 2.24 -3.66 -3.84
C ASP A 141 3.12 -3.31 -2.64
N ILE A 142 2.59 -3.37 -1.42
CA ILE A 142 3.33 -3.01 -0.21
C ILE A 142 3.97 -4.27 0.38
N GLY A 143 5.14 -4.64 -0.13
CA GLY A 143 5.93 -5.77 0.36
C GLY A 143 7.15 -5.34 1.18
N HIS A 144 7.72 -4.18 0.85
CA HIS A 144 8.91 -3.63 1.49
C HIS A 144 8.65 -2.25 2.09
N LEU A 145 9.54 -1.80 2.98
CA LEU A 145 9.42 -0.49 3.60
C LEU A 145 9.52 0.65 2.59
N SER A 146 10.34 0.47 1.55
CA SER A 146 10.45 1.40 0.43
C SER A 146 9.13 1.59 -0.30
N ASP A 147 8.33 0.53 -0.42
CA ASP A 147 7.01 0.59 -1.06
C ASP A 147 6.04 1.41 -0.22
N TYR A 148 6.04 1.23 1.10
CA TYR A 148 5.23 2.02 2.03
C TYR A 148 5.58 3.51 1.98
N TRP A 149 6.88 3.83 2.03
CA TRP A 149 7.34 5.22 1.87
C TRP A 149 6.88 5.78 0.53
N GLN A 150 7.16 5.07 -0.57
CA GLN A 150 6.80 5.51 -1.91
C GLN A 150 5.29 5.71 -2.06
N ALA A 151 4.46 4.84 -1.50
CA ALA A 151 3.01 4.96 -1.51
C ALA A 151 2.55 6.26 -0.84
N ASN A 152 3.05 6.55 0.36
CA ASN A 152 2.75 7.79 1.08
C ASN A 152 3.19 9.03 0.28
N GLN A 153 4.41 8.99 -0.24
CA GLN A 153 5.01 10.04 -1.04
C GLN A 153 4.24 10.32 -2.35
N GLN A 154 3.62 9.30 -2.96
CA GLN A 154 2.76 9.46 -4.14
C GLN A 154 1.38 10.02 -3.76
N MET A 155 0.79 9.48 -2.69
CA MET A 155 -0.49 9.95 -2.15
C MET A 155 -0.43 11.44 -1.82
N MET A 156 0.55 11.87 -1.02
CA MET A 156 0.70 13.28 -0.61
C MET A 156 0.97 14.24 -1.77
N ARG A 157 1.51 13.74 -2.88
CA ARG A 157 1.69 14.51 -4.12
C ARG A 157 0.42 14.58 -4.99
N GLY A 158 -0.67 13.94 -4.57
CA GLY A 158 -1.92 13.88 -5.34
C GLY A 158 -1.84 12.97 -6.56
N LYS A 159 -0.96 11.96 -6.55
CA LYS A 159 -0.82 11.01 -7.68
C LYS A 159 -1.82 9.85 -7.63
N MET A 160 -2.53 9.67 -6.52
CA MET A 160 -3.59 8.66 -6.37
C MET A 160 -4.97 9.29 -6.60
N ARG A 161 -5.79 8.67 -7.45
CA ARG A 161 -7.15 9.15 -7.73
C ARG A 161 -8.03 8.99 -6.50
N ASP A 162 -8.92 9.95 -6.30
CA ASP A 162 -9.93 9.98 -5.24
C ASP A 162 -9.42 9.88 -3.79
N VAL A 163 -8.10 9.83 -3.58
CA VAL A 163 -7.49 9.94 -2.26
C VAL A 163 -7.24 11.41 -1.95
N ARG A 164 -7.85 11.87 -0.86
CA ARG A 164 -7.71 13.26 -0.38
C ARG A 164 -6.86 13.27 0.87
N MET A 165 -6.10 14.36 1.05
CA MET A 165 -5.41 14.60 2.31
C MET A 165 -6.43 14.70 3.45
N PRO A 166 -6.21 14.00 4.57
CA PRO A 166 -7.10 14.08 5.71
C PRO A 166 -6.94 15.40 6.46
N GLY A 167 -7.92 15.71 7.32
CA GLY A 167 -7.90 16.91 8.15
C GLY A 167 -8.31 18.17 7.40
N THR A 168 -7.93 19.33 7.97
CA THR A 168 -8.26 20.64 7.41
C THR A 168 -7.00 21.27 6.80
N GLU A 169 -7.11 21.80 5.59
CA GLU A 169 -6.03 22.59 4.99
C GLU A 169 -5.97 23.96 5.68
N VAL A 170 -4.90 24.20 6.46
CA VAL A 170 -4.72 25.45 7.23
C VAL A 170 -3.82 26.45 6.53
N ARG A 171 -2.98 25.98 5.61
CA ARG A 171 -2.12 26.76 4.70
C ARG A 171 -2.00 26.01 3.38
N PRO A 172 -1.58 26.65 2.27
CA PRO A 172 -1.44 25.98 0.99
C PRO A 172 -0.61 24.70 1.09
N ARG A 173 -1.25 23.57 0.79
CA ARG A 173 -0.67 22.22 0.88
C ARG A 173 -0.22 21.81 2.29
N ILE A 174 -0.82 22.34 3.35
CA ILE A 174 -0.53 21.95 4.72
C ILE A 174 -1.85 21.63 5.42
N TRP A 175 -1.98 20.38 5.85
CA TRP A 175 -3.18 19.84 6.49
C TRP A 175 -2.93 19.48 7.94
N THR A 176 -3.92 19.70 8.78
CA THR A 176 -3.86 19.34 10.21
C THR A 176 -5.06 18.53 10.67
N GLY A 177 -4.80 17.62 11.60
CA GLY A 177 -5.82 17.06 12.49
C GLY A 177 -6.30 18.08 13.53
N LEU A 178 -6.97 17.58 14.57
CA LEU A 178 -7.52 18.39 15.64
C LEU A 178 -6.47 18.72 16.71
N ASN A 179 -6.59 19.87 17.37
CA ASN A 179 -5.75 20.26 18.51
C ASN A 179 -4.24 20.22 18.23
N VAL A 180 -3.81 20.57 17.02
CA VAL A 180 -2.38 20.74 16.70
C VAL A 180 -1.91 22.05 17.32
N ASN A 181 -0.86 21.98 18.15
CA ASN A 181 -0.21 23.14 18.75
C ASN A 181 1.01 23.53 17.90
N VAL A 182 0.87 24.58 17.12
CA VAL A 182 1.92 25.11 16.26
C VAL A 182 1.68 26.58 16.02
N ASP A 183 2.73 27.38 16.12
CA ASP A 183 2.76 28.72 15.56
C ASP A 183 3.40 28.64 14.17
N TRP A 184 2.57 28.76 13.13
CA TRP A 184 3.02 28.62 11.75
C TRP A 184 3.90 29.78 11.26
N ASP A 185 3.92 30.91 11.97
CA ASP A 185 4.75 32.06 11.62
C ASP A 185 6.14 31.95 12.26
N GLU A 186 6.30 31.10 13.28
CA GLU A 186 7.58 30.82 13.93
C GLU A 186 8.30 29.57 13.38
N ILE A 187 7.73 28.89 12.39
CA ILE A 187 8.36 27.74 11.72
C ILE A 187 8.49 27.96 10.21
N ARG A 188 9.41 27.21 9.58
CA ARG A 188 9.51 27.15 8.12
C ARG A 188 8.83 25.89 7.61
N ALA A 189 7.67 26.02 6.96
CA ALA A 189 6.91 24.88 6.45
C ALA A 189 6.57 25.05 4.97
N GLU A 190 6.88 24.04 4.14
CA GLU A 190 6.52 24.00 2.72
C GLU A 190 5.88 22.65 2.37
N GLY A 191 4.66 22.69 1.83
CA GLY A 191 3.85 21.49 1.58
C GLY A 191 4.32 20.60 0.41
N PRO A 192 3.79 19.37 0.29
CA PRO A 192 2.64 18.87 1.05
C PRO A 192 3.03 18.37 2.46
N ILE A 193 2.33 18.81 3.50
CA ILE A 193 2.58 18.38 4.89
C ILE A 193 1.26 17.96 5.53
N TYR A 194 1.25 16.85 6.26
CA TYR A 194 0.17 16.52 7.17
C TYR A 194 0.68 16.49 8.61
N VAL A 195 -0.07 17.11 9.52
CA VAL A 195 0.19 17.07 10.96
C VAL A 195 -1.00 16.45 11.67
N GLY A 196 -0.81 15.26 12.25
CA GLY A 196 -1.82 14.52 12.97
C GLY A 196 -2.29 15.23 14.24
N SER A 197 -3.46 14.81 14.72
CA SER A 197 -4.12 15.43 15.88
C SER A 197 -3.26 15.41 17.14
N GLY A 198 -3.36 16.46 17.97
CA GLY A 198 -2.68 16.55 19.26
C GLY A 198 -1.15 16.71 19.17
N SER A 199 -0.60 16.88 17.97
CA SER A 199 0.83 17.08 17.78
C SER A 199 1.24 18.50 18.17
N ARG A 200 2.46 18.63 18.69
CA ARG A 200 3.09 19.90 19.07
C ARG A 200 4.34 20.14 18.23
N ILE A 201 4.42 21.29 17.59
CA ILE A 201 5.58 21.72 16.81
C ILE A 201 6.09 23.01 17.44
N GLU A 202 7.31 22.98 17.96
CA GLU A 202 7.93 24.13 18.59
C GLU A 202 8.48 25.15 17.59
N PRO A 203 8.68 26.41 18.01
CA PRO A 203 9.31 27.44 17.18
C PRO A 203 10.67 27.05 16.61
N GLY A 204 10.97 27.51 15.40
CA GLY A 204 12.25 27.28 14.73
C GLY A 204 12.39 25.92 14.04
N CYS A 205 11.38 25.04 14.10
CA CYS A 205 11.35 23.83 13.28
C CYS A 205 11.32 24.17 11.78
N GLN A 206 11.88 23.27 10.96
CA GLN A 206 11.76 23.35 9.50
C GLN A 206 11.19 22.04 8.96
N ILE A 207 10.13 22.12 8.17
CA ILE A 207 9.38 20.96 7.71
C ILE A 207 9.13 21.12 6.21
N PHE A 208 9.61 20.17 5.41
CA PHE A 208 9.48 20.21 3.95
C PHE A 208 8.80 18.97 3.41
N GLY A 209 7.78 19.17 2.58
CA GLY A 209 6.96 18.12 2.02
C GLY A 209 7.65 17.28 0.95
N PRO A 210 7.11 16.08 0.64
CA PRO A 210 5.98 15.45 1.30
C PRO A 210 6.35 14.86 2.67
N THR A 211 5.76 15.36 3.76
CA THR A 211 6.08 14.92 5.13
C THR A 211 4.81 14.62 5.90
N TRP A 212 4.71 13.41 6.42
CA TRP A 212 3.61 12.95 7.25
C TRP A 212 4.03 12.92 8.71
N ILE A 213 3.37 13.71 9.55
CA ILE A 213 3.57 13.72 10.99
C ILE A 213 2.35 13.06 11.63
N GLY A 214 2.54 11.92 12.28
CA GLY A 214 1.50 11.18 12.99
C GLY A 214 0.86 11.99 14.13
N GLN A 215 -0.16 11.40 14.76
CA GLN A 215 -0.83 12.03 15.89
C GLN A 215 0.05 12.03 17.14
N GLY A 216 -0.10 13.07 17.97
CA GLY A 216 0.60 13.19 19.25
C GLY A 216 2.12 13.33 19.14
N CYS A 217 2.66 13.66 17.96
CA CYS A 217 4.10 13.87 17.79
C CYS A 217 4.54 15.19 18.44
N HIS A 218 5.78 15.24 18.90
CA HIS A 218 6.39 16.46 19.45
C HIS A 218 7.70 16.77 18.74
N LEU A 219 7.71 17.83 17.93
CA LEU A 219 8.92 18.34 17.28
C LEU A 219 9.48 19.48 18.12
N GLN A 220 10.70 19.33 18.61
CA GLN A 220 11.39 20.32 19.43
C GLN A 220 12.10 21.37 18.57
N SER A 221 12.29 22.55 19.17
CA SER A 221 12.81 23.74 18.51
C SER A 221 14.12 23.45 17.78
N GLY A 222 14.18 23.73 16.47
CA GLY A 222 15.36 23.51 15.63
C GLY A 222 15.39 22.19 14.86
N ALA A 223 14.46 21.26 15.11
CA ALA A 223 14.31 20.04 14.31
C ALA A 223 14.08 20.35 12.83
N GLN A 224 14.73 19.60 11.94
CA GLN A 224 14.51 19.69 10.50
C GLN A 224 14.05 18.35 9.94
N ILE A 225 12.91 18.36 9.24
CA ILE A 225 12.27 17.17 8.70
C ILE A 225 11.94 17.42 7.24
N SER A 226 12.27 16.47 6.36
CA SER A 226 11.91 16.55 4.94
C SER A 226 11.63 15.18 4.35
N ARG A 227 10.59 15.06 3.52
CA ARG A 227 10.30 13.82 2.78
C ARG A 227 10.15 12.57 3.68
N SER A 228 9.60 12.74 4.89
CA SER A 228 9.63 11.69 5.93
C SER A 228 8.27 11.37 6.51
N ILE A 229 8.15 10.19 7.11
CA ILE A 229 6.96 9.70 7.82
C ILE A 229 7.31 9.53 9.29
N LEU A 230 6.74 10.37 10.15
CA LEU A 230 6.84 10.20 11.60
C LEU A 230 5.60 9.46 12.08
N PHE A 231 5.79 8.27 12.64
CA PHE A 231 4.70 7.52 13.27
C PHE A 231 4.24 8.23 14.54
N GLU A 232 3.07 7.82 15.03
CA GLU A 232 2.39 8.42 16.17
C GLU A 232 3.29 8.50 17.40
N TYR A 233 3.12 9.58 18.16
CA TYR A 233 3.85 9.83 19.40
C TYR A 233 5.38 9.87 19.24
N SER A 234 5.89 10.15 18.04
CA SER A 234 7.32 10.39 17.85
C SER A 234 7.72 11.75 18.42
N ARG A 235 8.73 11.78 19.28
CA ARG A 235 9.42 13.00 19.73
C ARG A 235 10.68 13.19 18.90
N ILE A 236 10.82 14.36 18.28
CA ILE A 236 11.98 14.73 17.45
C ILE A 236 12.74 15.85 18.15
N GLY A 237 14.00 15.61 18.48
CA GLY A 237 14.86 16.52 19.23
C GLY A 237 15.38 17.72 18.43
N PRO A 238 15.94 18.72 19.12
CA PRO A 238 16.28 20.03 18.54
C PRO A 238 17.40 19.97 17.49
N THR A 239 18.27 18.97 17.55
CA THR A 239 19.38 18.77 16.61
C THR A 239 19.03 17.83 15.46
N ALA A 240 17.82 17.26 15.45
CA ALA A 240 17.42 16.25 14.47
C ALA A 240 17.44 16.80 13.03
N ARG A 241 17.96 15.97 12.11
CA ARG A 241 17.93 16.16 10.66
C ARG A 241 17.38 14.88 10.03
N VAL A 242 16.07 14.84 9.80
CA VAL A 242 15.37 13.65 9.33
C VAL A 242 14.98 13.85 7.87
N SER A 243 15.59 13.09 6.96
CA SER A 243 15.33 13.21 5.53
C SER A 243 15.13 11.86 4.87
N ASP A 244 14.06 11.71 4.10
CA ASP A 244 13.74 10.45 3.39
C ASP A 244 13.70 9.26 4.35
N SER A 245 13.01 9.42 5.49
CA SER A 245 13.05 8.45 6.58
C SER A 245 11.67 8.14 7.14
N LEU A 246 11.61 7.02 7.85
CA LEU A 246 10.49 6.65 8.70
C LEU A 246 10.97 6.61 10.15
N VAL A 247 10.26 7.32 11.03
CA VAL A 247 10.58 7.39 12.46
C VAL A 247 9.46 6.73 13.25
N PHE A 248 9.79 5.72 14.07
CA PHE A 248 8.83 4.97 14.86
C PHE A 248 9.42 4.52 16.20
N GLY A 249 8.74 4.81 17.30
CA GLY A 249 9.28 4.57 18.63
C GLY A 249 10.60 5.34 18.82
N ARG A 250 11.69 4.60 19.08
CA ARG A 250 13.06 5.16 19.19
C ARG A 250 13.93 4.86 17.96
N ASN A 251 13.33 4.39 16.87
CA ASN A 251 14.03 3.96 15.69
C ASN A 251 13.84 4.94 14.54
N CYS A 252 14.84 5.01 13.68
CA CYS A 252 14.78 5.70 12.41
C CYS A 252 15.40 4.81 11.34
N VAL A 253 14.69 4.68 10.22
CA VAL A 253 15.14 3.95 9.03
C VAL A 253 15.00 4.86 7.82
N ASP A 254 15.89 4.73 6.86
CA ASP A 254 15.77 5.47 5.62
C ASP A 254 14.69 4.89 4.69
N GLN A 255 14.46 5.54 3.55
CA GLN A 255 13.50 5.12 2.51
C GLN A 255 13.82 3.75 1.89
N SER A 256 15.03 3.21 2.08
CA SER A 256 15.41 1.87 1.62
C SER A 256 15.19 0.79 2.70
N GLY A 257 14.86 1.20 3.92
CA GLY A 257 14.67 0.32 5.06
C GLY A 257 15.94 0.03 5.84
N GLU A 258 17.04 0.71 5.55
CA GLU A 258 18.27 0.60 6.33
C GLU A 258 18.14 1.43 7.61
N SER A 259 18.53 0.84 8.75
CA SER A 259 18.58 1.57 10.01
C SER A 259 19.59 2.69 9.87
N ILE A 260 19.16 3.92 10.15
CA ILE A 260 20.06 5.07 10.27
C ILE A 260 20.70 4.93 11.65
N PRO A 261 22.00 4.57 11.73
CA PRO A 261 22.64 4.37 13.02
C PRO A 261 22.74 5.70 13.77
N ASP A 262 22.78 5.62 15.09
CA ASP A 262 23.16 6.72 15.97
C ASP A 262 24.65 7.05 15.76
N THR A 263 24.99 7.67 14.63
CA THR A 263 26.39 7.90 14.24
C THR A 263 27.12 8.88 15.16
N ASP A 264 26.39 9.63 16.01
CA ASP A 264 26.96 10.63 16.91
C ASP A 264 26.67 10.40 18.41
N GLY A 265 26.11 9.25 18.81
CA GLY A 265 25.90 8.92 20.22
C GLY A 265 24.88 9.81 20.94
N ALA A 266 23.89 10.32 20.22
CA ALA A 266 22.84 11.17 20.76
C ALA A 266 21.50 10.44 20.70
N LEU A 267 21.29 9.52 21.64
CA LEU A 267 20.00 8.89 21.95
C LEU A 267 18.84 9.87 22.28
N ASP A 268 19.02 11.18 22.10
CA ASP A 268 18.10 12.23 22.55
C ASP A 268 17.34 12.92 21.41
N TRP A 269 17.55 12.52 20.15
CA TRP A 269 16.85 13.14 19.01
C TRP A 269 15.60 12.37 18.54
N VAL A 270 15.42 11.09 18.88
CA VAL A 270 14.15 10.36 18.72
C VAL A 270 13.70 9.78 20.06
N GLY A 271 12.46 10.03 20.44
CA GLY A 271 11.86 9.43 21.63
C GLY A 271 10.36 9.21 21.51
N ASP A 272 9.74 8.78 22.60
CA ASP A 272 8.29 8.72 22.74
C ASP A 272 7.79 10.02 23.37
N ALA A 273 6.87 10.71 22.70
CA ALA A 273 6.27 11.98 23.13
C ALA A 273 5.43 11.84 24.42
N ARG A 274 5.09 10.62 24.82
CA ARG A 274 4.35 10.31 26.06
C ARG A 274 5.27 10.07 27.25
N GLU A 275 6.57 9.84 27.02
CA GLU A 275 7.53 9.72 28.11
C GLU A 275 7.64 11.07 28.84
N LEU A 276 7.26 11.07 30.11
CA LEU A 276 7.46 12.20 31.02
C LEU A 276 8.97 12.44 31.13
N THR A 277 9.49 13.44 30.44
CA THR A 277 10.80 14.00 30.77
C THR A 277 10.63 14.62 32.14
N GLY A 278 11.09 13.92 33.18
CA GLY A 278 11.10 14.45 34.54
C GLY A 278 11.73 15.84 34.52
N ARG A 279 10.98 16.84 34.97
CA ARG A 279 11.58 18.01 35.58
C ARG A 279 12.39 17.48 36.76
N THR A 280 13.69 17.31 36.59
CA THR A 280 14.61 17.44 37.70
C THR A 280 14.62 18.93 38.03
N ASP A 281 13.85 19.29 39.05
CA ASP A 281 14.06 20.54 39.81
C ASP A 281 15.51 20.64 40.32
#